data_AF-A0A7S3N854-F1
#
_entry.id   AF-A0A7S3N854-F1
#
_cell.length_a   1.000
_cell.length_b   1.000
_cell.length_c   1.000
_cell.angle_alpha   90.00
_cell.angle_beta   90.00
_cell.angle_gamma   90.00
#
_symmetry.space_group_name_H-M   'P 1'
#
loop_
_entity.id
_entity.type
_entity.pdbx_description
1 polymer ?
#
loop_
_entity_poly.entity_id
_entity_poly.type
_entity_poly.pdbx_seq_one_letter_code
_entity_poly.pdbx_strand_id
1 'polypeptide(L)'
;MCLMTDVGHSSHKFINDGLNYRVDLINPMIFLSEKLTEEDVKKVVELAVIKRADVIFISKHTEPTVEEFLIRRNSETQISICHSDLSESSSGGEEAFEVLVSRLPC
;
A
#
# COMPACT_ATOMS: atom_id res chain seq x y z
N MET A 1 -2.72 -11.46 14.95
CA MET A 1 -3.62 -10.34 14.57
C MET A 1 -3.31 -10.04 13.12
N CYS A 2 -4.29 -10.22 12.23
CA CYS A 2 -4.17 -10.01 10.79
C CYS A 2 -5.09 -8.82 10.44
N LEU A 3 -4.65 -7.93 9.56
CA LEU A 3 -5.51 -6.91 8.97
C LEU A 3 -6.10 -7.50 7.68
N MET A 4 -7.42 -7.57 7.59
CA MET A 4 -8.14 -8.09 6.42
C MET A 4 -8.86 -6.96 5.70
N THR A 5 -8.66 -6.86 4.39
CA THR A 5 -9.32 -5.88 3.51
C THR A 5 -9.66 -6.55 2.17
N ASP A 6 -10.85 -6.32 1.64
CA ASP A 6 -11.32 -6.86 0.34
C ASP A 6 -11.08 -5.86 -0.80
N VAL A 7 -9.87 -5.30 -0.86
CA VAL A 7 -9.47 -4.29 -1.84
C VAL A 7 -8.02 -4.55 -2.23
N GLY A 8 -7.77 -4.63 -3.54
CA GLY A 8 -6.43 -4.81 -4.12
C GLY A 8 -5.60 -3.53 -4.12
N HIS A 9 -4.50 -3.53 -4.87
CA HIS A 9 -3.74 -2.31 -5.12
C HIS A 9 -4.51 -1.40 -6.10
N SER A 10 -4.47 -0.08 -5.88
CA SER A 10 -5.15 0.88 -6.78
C SER A 10 -4.52 0.93 -8.18
N SER A 11 -3.25 0.53 -8.30
CA SER A 11 -2.52 0.54 -9.57
C SER A 11 -1.63 -0.69 -9.78
N HIS A 12 -1.66 -1.26 -10.99
CA HIS A 12 -0.74 -2.32 -11.41
C HIS A 12 0.74 -1.90 -11.39
N LYS A 13 1.01 -0.59 -11.33
CA LYS A 13 2.38 -0.05 -11.24
C LYS A 13 3.06 -0.31 -9.89
N PHE A 14 2.32 -0.81 -8.91
CA PHE A 14 2.88 -1.28 -7.64
C PHE A 14 3.36 -2.73 -7.69
N ILE A 15 2.99 -3.52 -8.71
CA ILE A 15 3.36 -4.93 -8.85
C ILE A 15 4.88 -5.08 -8.95
N ASN A 16 5.47 -5.84 -8.02
CA ASN A 16 6.89 -6.19 -8.02
C ASN A 16 7.13 -7.69 -8.29
N ASP A 17 6.09 -8.51 -8.25
CA ASP A 17 6.09 -9.89 -8.76
C ASP A 17 5.18 -9.98 -9.98
N GLY A 18 5.78 -9.75 -11.16
CA GLY A 18 5.05 -9.76 -12.43
C GLY A 18 4.61 -11.15 -12.89
N LEU A 19 5.13 -12.24 -12.31
CA LEU A 19 4.71 -13.60 -12.66
C LEU A 19 3.39 -13.96 -11.98
N ASN A 20 3.24 -13.55 -10.72
CA ASN A 20 2.04 -13.80 -9.92
C ASN A 20 1.08 -12.61 -9.85
N TYR A 21 1.41 -11.50 -10.53
CA TYR A 21 0.63 -10.26 -10.54
C TYR A 21 0.30 -9.74 -9.13
N ARG A 22 1.30 -9.72 -8.24
CA ARG A 22 1.14 -9.34 -6.83
C ARG A 22 2.20 -8.35 -6.36
N VAL A 23 1.95 -7.78 -5.18
CA VAL A 23 2.89 -6.91 -4.47
C VAL A 23 3.37 -7.63 -3.22
N ASP A 24 4.63 -8.04 -3.21
CA ASP A 24 5.28 -8.65 -2.06
C ASP A 24 6.01 -7.57 -1.25
N LEU A 25 5.65 -7.40 0.03
CA LEU A 25 6.23 -6.40 0.92
C LEU A 25 6.81 -7.07 2.17
N ILE A 26 8.02 -6.68 2.58
CA ILE A 26 8.73 -7.28 3.72
C ILE A 26 8.63 -6.34 4.91
N ASN A 27 7.97 -6.81 5.99
CA ASN A 27 7.74 -6.05 7.23
C ASN A 27 7.22 -4.62 6.99
N PRO A 28 6.10 -4.46 6.24
CA PRO A 28 5.64 -3.14 5.87
C PRO A 28 5.14 -2.33 7.07
N MET A 29 5.37 -1.03 7.01
CA MET A 29 4.62 -0.05 7.77
C MET A 29 3.22 0.09 7.16
N ILE A 30 2.18 0.03 7.98
CA ILE A 30 0.80 0.19 7.51
C ILE A 30 0.29 1.56 7.95
N PHE A 31 -0.10 2.39 6.99
CA PHE A 31 -0.69 3.71 7.20
C PHE A 31 -2.17 3.68 6.83
N LEU A 32 -3.03 3.95 7.82
CA LEU A 32 -4.48 3.97 7.67
C LEU A 32 -4.97 5.42 7.77
N SER A 33 -5.72 5.89 6.79
CA SER A 33 -6.34 7.23 6.85
C SER A 33 -7.71 7.24 6.19
N GLU A 34 -8.64 8.06 6.69
CA GLU A 34 -9.91 8.26 5.97
C GLU A 34 -9.69 9.07 4.69
N LYS A 35 -8.86 10.10 4.76
CA LYS A 35 -8.46 10.93 3.63
C LYS A 35 -6.94 10.95 3.51
N LEU A 36 -6.42 10.62 2.32
CA LEU A 36 -5.00 10.62 2.04
C LEU A 36 -4.63 11.84 1.19
N THR A 37 -3.76 12.69 1.73
CA THR A 37 -3.23 13.89 1.05
C THR A 37 -1.78 13.71 0.65
N GLU A 38 -1.29 14.52 -0.29
CA GLU A 38 0.10 14.46 -0.75
C GLU A 38 1.09 14.82 0.38
N GLU A 39 0.71 15.70 1.30
CA GLU A 39 1.55 16.08 2.44
C GLU A 39 1.74 14.92 3.43
N ASP A 40 0.67 14.18 3.72
CA ASP A 40 0.73 13.01 4.60
C ASP A 40 1.63 11.92 4.01
N VAL A 41 1.44 11.65 2.71
CA VAL A 41 2.22 10.65 1.99
C VAL A 41 3.70 11.03 1.95
N LYS A 42 4.05 12.29 1.69
CA LYS A 42 5.44 12.76 1.73
C LYS A 42 6.12 12.43 3.05
N LYS A 43 5.49 12.79 4.18
CA LYS A 43 6.03 12.54 5.52
C LYS A 43 6.22 11.05 5.80
N VAL A 44 5.23 10.23 5.43
CA VAL A 44 5.27 8.79 5.66
C VAL A 44 6.34 8.13 4.78
N VAL A 45 6.42 8.48 3.50
CA VAL A 45 7.45 7.95 2.58
C VAL A 45 8.85 8.35 3.04
N GLU A 46 9.07 9.60 3.45
CA GLU A 46 10.35 10.04 4.02
C GLU A 46 10.75 9.20 5.24
N LEU A 47 9.80 8.97 6.15
CA LEU A 47 10.02 8.13 7.32
C LEU A 47 10.32 6.66 6.94
N ALA A 48 9.59 6.10 5.98
CA ALA A 48 9.75 4.74 5.50
C ALA A 48 11.13 4.54 4.84
N VAL A 49 11.59 5.51 4.05
CA VAL A 49 12.93 5.52 3.46
C VAL A 49 14.02 5.57 4.54
N ILE A 50 13.89 6.44 5.55
CA ILE A 50 14.84 6.50 6.68
C ILE A 50 14.92 5.15 7.40
N LYS A 51 13.77 4.51 7.61
CA LYS A 51 13.65 3.21 8.29
C LYS A 51 13.98 2.01 7.41
N ARG A 52 14.12 2.20 6.10
CA ARG A 52 14.23 1.13 5.09
C ARG A 52 13.11 0.09 5.25
N ALA A 53 11.90 0.60 5.42
CA ALA A 53 10.70 -0.24 5.57
C ALA A 53 9.78 0.00 4.37
N ASP A 54 9.22 -1.09 3.85
CA ASP A 54 8.14 -1.01 2.87
C ASP A 54 6.91 -0.34 3.50
N VAL A 55 6.00 0.16 2.68
CA VAL A 55 4.81 0.85 3.18
C VAL A 55 3.55 0.48 2.41
N ILE A 56 2.48 0.27 3.17
CA ILE A 56 1.11 0.09 2.67
C ILE A 56 0.28 1.29 3.12
N PHE A 57 -0.31 1.99 2.16
CA PHE A 57 -1.33 3.01 2.39
C PHE A 57 -2.72 2.42 2.18
N ILE A 58 -3.62 2.61 3.14
CA ILE A 58 -5.02 2.21 3.00
C ILE A 58 -5.87 3.43 3.33
N SER A 59 -6.66 3.88 2.35
CA SER A 59 -7.53 5.04 2.53
C SER A 59 -8.89 4.91 1.89
N LYS A 60 -9.89 5.65 2.42
CA LYS A 60 -11.23 5.72 1.82
C LYS A 60 -11.36 6.78 0.75
N HIS A 61 -10.56 7.83 0.84
CA HIS A 61 -10.56 8.93 -0.13
C HIS A 61 -9.12 9.37 -0.39
N THR A 62 -8.73 9.37 -1.65
CA THR A 62 -7.39 9.73 -2.07
C THR A 62 -7.44 10.98 -2.94
N GLU A 63 -6.58 11.96 -2.68
CA GLU A 63 -6.47 13.12 -3.56
C GLU A 63 -5.90 12.69 -4.93
N PRO A 64 -6.38 13.25 -6.06
CA PRO A 64 -5.99 12.78 -7.39
C PRO A 64 -4.47 12.79 -7.66
N THR A 65 -3.73 13.72 -7.04
CA THR A 65 -2.28 13.83 -7.21
C THR A 65 -1.48 12.80 -6.42
N VAL A 66 -2.09 12.18 -5.40
CA VAL A 66 -1.41 11.26 -4.49
C VAL A 66 -1.02 9.96 -5.19
N GLU A 67 -1.89 9.42 -6.03
CA GLU A 67 -1.61 8.15 -6.70
C GLU A 67 -0.41 8.27 -7.65
N GLU A 68 -0.37 9.35 -8.46
CA GLU A 68 0.78 9.64 -9.32
C GLU A 68 2.06 9.85 -8.50
N PHE A 69 1.96 10.54 -7.36
CA PHE A 69 3.08 10.74 -6.45
C PHE A 69 3.61 9.40 -5.90
N LEU A 70 2.72 8.52 -5.42
CA LEU A 70 3.08 7.21 -4.88
C LEU A 70 3.73 6.32 -5.93
N ILE A 71 3.16 6.25 -7.14
CA ILE A 71 3.71 5.50 -8.28
C ILE A 71 5.13 5.98 -8.60
N ARG A 72 5.32 7.31 -8.68
CA ARG A 72 6.62 7.89 -8.96
C ARG A 72 7.63 7.50 -7.88
N ARG A 73 7.26 7.64 -6.60
CA ARG A 73 8.14 7.28 -5.48
C ARG A 73 8.46 5.79 -5.42
N ASN A 74 7.52 4.92 -5.78
CA ASN A 74 7.76 3.48 -5.84
C ASN A 74 8.90 3.13 -6.82
N SER A 75 9.04 3.89 -7.91
CA SER A 75 10.12 3.71 -8.89
C SER A 75 11.44 4.40 -8.52
N GLU A 76 11.39 5.47 -7.70
CA GLU A 76 12.56 6.29 -7.36
C GLU A 76 13.25 5.85 -6.06
N THR A 77 12.56 5.08 -5.21
CA THR A 77 13.05 4.70 -3.88
C THR A 77 13.45 3.23 -3.81
N GLN A 78 14.22 2.88 -2.78
CA GLN A 78 14.62 1.49 -2.51
C GLN A 78 13.60 0.73 -1.65
N ILE A 79 12.44 1.34 -1.36
CA ILE A 79 11.35 0.73 -0.62
C ILE A 79 10.23 0.39 -1.58
N SER A 80 9.48 -0.67 -1.29
CA SER A 80 8.27 -0.99 -2.01
C SER A 80 7.08 -0.25 -1.39
N ILE A 81 6.26 0.35 -2.24
CA ILE A 81 5.08 1.13 -1.87
C ILE A 81 3.84 0.45 -2.47
N CYS A 82 2.80 0.31 -1.67
CA CYS A 82 1.48 -0.12 -2.11
C CYS A 82 0.40 0.83 -1.60
N HIS A 83 -0.67 0.99 -2.37
CA HIS A 83 -1.83 1.77 -2.00
C HIS A 83 -3.11 1.02 -2.34
N SER A 84 -4.06 1.02 -1.40
CA SER A 84 -5.40 0.47 -1.55
C SER A 84 -6.44 1.55 -1.26
N ASP A 85 -7.22 1.90 -2.29
CA ASP A 85 -8.30 2.88 -2.19
C ASP A 85 -9.64 2.16 -1.98
N LEU A 86 -10.26 2.39 -0.83
CA LEU A 86 -11.53 1.79 -0.44
C LEU A 86 -12.75 2.53 -1.03
N SER A 87 -12.57 3.66 -1.72
CA SER A 87 -13.70 4.45 -2.28
C SER A 87 -14.57 3.67 -3.28
N GLU A 88 -14.00 2.68 -3.97
CA GLU A 88 -14.71 1.91 -5.00
C GLU A 88 -15.29 0.57 -4.50
N SER A 89 -15.14 0.23 -3.22
CA SER A 89 -15.62 -1.05 -2.64
C SER A 89 -17.15 -1.11 -2.55
N SER A 90 -17.78 -1.42 -3.69
CA SER A 90 -19.23 -1.43 -3.91
C SER A 90 -19.70 -2.80 -4.40
N SER A 91 -19.44 -3.88 -3.67
CA SER A 91 -20.10 -5.17 -3.93
C SER A 91 -20.16 -6.02 -2.68
N GLY A 92 -21.37 -6.34 -2.24
CA GLY A 92 -21.59 -7.36 -1.21
C GLY A 92 -21.18 -8.73 -1.75
N GLY A 93 -20.09 -9.28 -1.23
CA GLY A 93 -19.62 -10.62 -1.54
C GLY A 93 -18.52 -10.98 -0.55
N GLU A 94 -18.78 -11.96 0.30
CA GLU A 94 -17.84 -12.46 1.31
C GLU A 94 -16.74 -13.30 0.64
N GLU A 95 -15.68 -12.69 0.12
CA GLU A 95 -14.48 -13.42 -0.30
C GLU A 95 -13.24 -12.81 0.38
N ALA A 96 -12.62 -13.59 1.28
CA ALA A 96 -11.55 -13.14 2.15
C ALA A 96 -10.18 -13.19 1.46
N PHE A 97 -9.48 -12.06 1.41
CA PHE A 97 -8.05 -12.01 1.08
C PHE A 97 -7.18 -12.08 2.36
N GLU A 98 -6.10 -12.86 2.32
CA GLU A 98 -5.12 -12.98 3.41
C GLU A 98 -3.84 -12.18 3.08
N VAL A 99 -3.59 -11.07 3.79
CA VAL A 99 -2.25 -10.47 3.85
C VAL A 99 -1.45 -11.26 4.89
N LEU A 100 -0.72 -12.27 4.44
CA LEU A 100 0.24 -13.03 5.25
C LEU A 100 1.46 -12.16 5.58
N VAL A 101 1.40 -11.43 6.70
CA VAL A 101 2.58 -10.79 7.28
C VAL A 101 3.40 -11.88 7.97
N SER A 102 4.27 -12.55 7.20
CA SER A 102 5.23 -13.50 7.72
C SER A 102 6.28 -12.74 8.55
N ARG A 103 6.24 -12.93 9.87
CA ARG A 103 7.38 -12.59 10.72
C ARG A 103 8.54 -13.50 10.32
N LEU A 104 9.52 -12.98 9.60
CA LEU A 104 10.81 -13.68 9.50
C LEU A 104 11.38 -13.81 10.92
N PRO A 105 11.80 -15.01 11.36
CA PRO A 105 12.43 -15.17 12.66
C PRO A 105 13.73 -14.35 12.70
N CYS A 106 13.91 -13.62 13.79
CA CYS A 106 15.13 -12.89 14.13
C CYS A 106 16.31 -13.86 14.35
#